data_AF-A0AA37TQU0-F1
#
_entry.id   AF-A0AA37TQU0-F1
#
_cell.length_a   1.000
_cell.length_b   1.000
_cell.length_c   1.000
_cell.angle_alpha   90.00
_cell.angle_beta   90.00
_cell.angle_gamma   90.00
#
_symmetry.space_group_name_H-M   'P 1'
#
loop_
_entity.id
_entity.type
_entity.pdbx_description
1 polymer ?
#
loop_
_entity_poly.entity_id
_entity_poly.type
_entity_poly.pdbx_seq_one_letter_code
_entity_poly.pdbx_strand_id
1 'polypeptide(L)'
;MRRDQSVKCRFEGELAALIAPLRTCGDERARHALFDALMDLEGRARTEGASDLTLRKIAEIRFLTGILREAVRPYRTVPLRTILRVRERMNGRTVVRAPEAAEIEDC
;
A
#
# COMPACT_ATOMS: atom_id res chain seq x y z
N MET A 1 -42.48 -0.88 2.42
CA MET A 1 -41.55 -2.01 2.70
C MET A 1 -40.10 -1.55 2.46
N ARG A 2 -39.32 -1.42 3.53
CA ARG A 2 -37.87 -1.63 3.66
C ARG A 2 -36.95 -1.43 2.42
N ARG A 3 -36.76 -0.20 1.92
CA ARG A 3 -35.64 0.05 0.97
C ARG A 3 -34.28 -0.17 1.63
N ASP A 4 -34.10 0.33 2.85
CA ASP A 4 -32.82 0.26 3.57
C ASP A 4 -32.38 -1.19 3.87
N GLN A 5 -33.33 -2.10 4.07
CA GLN A 5 -33.00 -3.51 4.31
C GLN A 5 -32.57 -4.24 3.04
N SER A 6 -33.13 -3.87 1.89
CA SER A 6 -32.72 -4.43 0.59
C SER A 6 -31.29 -3.99 0.21
N VAL A 7 -30.96 -2.72 0.47
CA VAL A 7 -29.61 -2.17 0.27
C VAL A 7 -28.60 -2.86 1.17
N LYS A 8 -28.95 -3.10 2.44
CA LYS A 8 -28.10 -3.84 3.39
C LYS A 8 -27.76 -5.25 2.89
N CYS A 9 -28.76 -6.02 2.47
CA CYS A 9 -28.54 -7.39 1.97
C CYS A 9 -27.68 -7.41 0.70
N ARG A 10 -27.85 -6.43 -0.19
CA ARG A 10 -27.09 -6.36 -1.45
C ARG A 10 -25.60 -6.23 -1.20
N PHE A 11 -25.17 -5.26 -0.40
CA PHE A 11 -23.74 -5.04 -0.13
C PHE A 11 -23.10 -6.18 0.63
N GLU A 12 -23.81 -6.80 1.57
CA GLU A 12 -23.31 -8.00 2.26
C GLU A 12 -23.15 -9.18 1.30
N GLY A 13 -24.05 -9.32 0.31
CA GLY A 13 -23.94 -10.32 -0.75
C GLY A 13 -22.77 -10.06 -1.71
N GLU A 14 -22.59 -8.82 -2.16
CA GLU A 14 -21.45 -8.40 -3.00
C GLU A 14 -20.12 -8.62 -2.26
N LEU A 15 -20.06 -8.27 -0.96
CA LEU A 15 -18.89 -8.51 -0.12
C LEU A 15 -18.55 -10.00 0.00
N ALA A 16 -19.56 -10.85 0.23
CA ALA A 16 -19.39 -12.29 0.30
C ALA A 16 -18.88 -12.88 -1.03
N ALA A 17 -19.39 -12.39 -2.16
CA ALA A 17 -18.94 -12.80 -3.48
C ALA A 17 -17.48 -12.39 -3.76
N LEU A 18 -17.06 -11.19 -3.34
CA LEU A 18 -15.68 -10.72 -3.50
C LEU A 18 -14.67 -11.54 -2.68
N ILE A 19 -15.05 -12.01 -1.48
CA ILE A 19 -14.13 -12.75 -0.61
C ILE A 19 -14.14 -14.27 -0.83
N ALA A 20 -15.16 -14.84 -1.47
CA ALA A 20 -15.23 -16.28 -1.71
C ALA A 20 -14.01 -16.83 -2.49
N PRO A 21 -13.50 -16.16 -3.56
CA PRO A 21 -12.32 -16.63 -4.30
C PRO A 21 -11.02 -16.59 -3.49
N LEU A 22 -10.90 -15.68 -2.52
CA LEU A 22 -9.67 -15.47 -1.72
C LEU A 22 -9.28 -16.66 -0.86
N ARG A 23 -10.24 -17.48 -0.44
CA ARG A 23 -9.95 -18.63 0.41
C ARG A 23 -9.00 -19.65 -0.25
N THR A 24 -8.76 -19.50 -1.55
CA THR A 24 -8.00 -20.46 -2.35
C THR A 24 -6.87 -19.83 -3.18
N CYS A 25 -6.76 -18.50 -3.25
CA CYS A 25 -5.90 -17.83 -4.23
C CYS A 25 -4.71 -17.08 -3.58
N GLY A 26 -3.50 -17.55 -3.87
CA GLY A 26 -2.24 -16.91 -3.45
C GLY A 26 -1.70 -15.85 -4.44
N ASP A 27 -2.46 -15.49 -5.48
CA ASP A 27 -2.00 -14.57 -6.52
C ASP A 27 -1.93 -13.12 -6.00
N GLU A 28 -0.78 -12.47 -6.22
CA GLU A 28 -0.55 -11.07 -5.89
C GLU A 28 -1.44 -10.12 -6.72
N ARG A 29 -1.67 -10.43 -8.01
CA ARG A 29 -2.53 -9.59 -8.87
C ARG A 29 -3.99 -9.66 -8.45
N ALA A 30 -4.49 -10.86 -8.16
CA ALA A 30 -5.83 -11.05 -7.62
C ALA A 30 -6.07 -10.27 -6.31
N ARG A 31 -5.07 -10.22 -5.41
CA ARG A 31 -5.16 -9.45 -4.16
C ARG A 31 -5.20 -7.94 -4.37
N HIS A 32 -4.46 -7.41 -5.35
CA HIS A 32 -4.52 -6.00 -5.71
C HIS A 32 -5.89 -5.64 -6.29
N ALA A 33 -6.37 -6.42 -7.27
CA ALA A 33 -7.68 -6.21 -7.89
C ALA A 33 -8.82 -6.28 -6.87
N LEU A 34 -8.71 -7.18 -5.90
CA LEU A 34 -9.66 -7.25 -4.80
C LEU A 34 -9.62 -6.01 -3.92
N PHE A 35 -8.44 -5.53 -3.54
CA PHE A 35 -8.31 -4.34 -2.71
C PHE A 35 -9.02 -3.14 -3.37
N ASP A 36 -8.83 -2.98 -4.67
CA ASP A 36 -9.50 -1.96 -5.47
C ASP A 36 -11.03 -2.19 -5.51
N ALA A 37 -11.48 -3.43 -5.73
CA ALA A 37 -12.90 -3.75 -5.71
C ALA A 37 -13.57 -3.49 -4.34
N LEU A 38 -12.86 -3.72 -3.23
CA LEU A 38 -13.34 -3.43 -1.88
C LEU A 38 -13.39 -1.92 -1.61
N MET A 39 -12.43 -1.14 -2.11
CA MET A 39 -12.45 0.33 -2.07
C MET A 39 -13.68 0.88 -2.82
N ASP A 40 -13.95 0.37 -4.02
CA ASP A 40 -15.10 0.76 -4.84
C ASP A 40 -16.43 0.37 -4.18
N LEU A 41 -16.49 -0.83 -3.58
CA LEU A 41 -17.66 -1.27 -2.82
C LEU A 41 -17.92 -0.37 -1.62
N GLU A 42 -16.88 0.01 -0.87
CA GLU A 42 -16.99 0.93 0.26
C GLU A 42 -17.50 2.32 -0.18
N GLY A 43 -16.99 2.84 -1.30
CA GLY A 43 -17.42 4.11 -1.88
C GLY A 43 -18.89 4.11 -2.30
N ARG A 44 -19.34 3.06 -2.98
CA ARG A 44 -20.76 2.89 -3.35
C ARG A 44 -21.64 2.73 -2.11
N ALA A 45 -21.23 1.90 -1.15
CA ALA A 45 -21.97 1.70 0.09
C ALA A 45 -22.14 3.01 0.89
N ARG A 46 -21.11 3.86 0.95
CA ARG A 46 -21.22 5.18 1.59
C ARG A 46 -22.19 6.10 0.84
N THR A 47 -22.09 6.15 -0.48
CA THR A 47 -22.92 7.02 -1.33
C THR A 47 -24.40 6.62 -1.29
N GLU A 48 -24.68 5.32 -1.23
CA GLU A 48 -26.04 4.76 -1.16
C GLU A 48 -26.60 4.68 0.27
N GLY A 49 -25.88 5.19 1.28
CA GLY A 49 -26.35 5.25 2.66
C GLY A 49 -26.45 3.89 3.35
N ALA A 50 -25.53 2.97 3.06
CA ALA A 50 -25.46 1.68 3.74
C ALA A 50 -25.29 1.85 5.25
N SER A 51 -25.80 0.89 6.02
CA SER A 51 -25.72 0.94 7.49
C SER A 51 -24.27 0.96 8.00
N ASP A 52 -24.03 1.62 9.14
CA ASP A 52 -22.71 1.66 9.79
C ASP A 52 -22.10 0.27 10.01
N LEU A 53 -22.95 -0.73 10.33
CA LEU A 53 -22.51 -2.10 10.48
C LEU A 53 -21.96 -2.68 9.17
N THR A 54 -22.63 -2.41 8.04
CA THR A 54 -22.20 -2.84 6.71
C THR A 54 -20.90 -2.14 6.31
N LEU A 55 -20.81 -0.83 6.53
CA LEU A 55 -19.60 -0.04 6.25
C LEU A 55 -18.41 -0.54 7.08
N ARG A 56 -18.63 -0.84 8.37
CA ARG A 56 -17.61 -1.41 9.26
C ARG A 56 -17.10 -2.75 8.73
N LYS A 57 -18.00 -3.66 8.34
CA LYS A 57 -17.62 -4.96 7.77
C LYS A 57 -16.78 -4.81 6.50
N ILE A 58 -17.18 -3.94 5.58
CA ILE A 58 -16.43 -3.69 4.34
C ILE A 58 -15.04 -3.12 4.67
N ALA A 59 -14.97 -2.12 5.54
CA ALA A 59 -13.70 -1.49 5.94
C ALA A 59 -12.75 -2.46 6.64
N GLU A 60 -13.25 -3.34 7.50
CA GLU A 60 -12.46 -4.36 8.18
C GLU A 60 -11.84 -5.36 7.19
N ILE A 61 -12.65 -5.87 6.27
CA ILE A 61 -12.17 -6.80 5.23
C ILE A 61 -11.17 -6.12 4.30
N ARG A 62 -11.41 -4.85 3.95
CA ARG A 62 -10.45 -4.05 3.18
C ARG A 62 -9.13 -3.88 3.92
N PHE A 63 -9.17 -3.57 5.22
CA PHE A 63 -7.99 -3.43 6.04
C PHE A 63 -7.15 -4.72 6.07
N LEU A 64 -7.79 -5.87 6.32
CA LEU A 64 -7.13 -7.18 6.30
C LEU A 64 -6.53 -7.50 4.92
N THR A 65 -7.27 -7.18 3.84
CA THR A 65 -6.78 -7.35 2.47
C THR A 65 -5.57 -6.46 2.19
N GLY A 66 -5.56 -5.24 2.71
CA GLY A 66 -4.42 -4.31 2.64
C GLY A 66 -3.18 -4.87 3.31
N ILE A 67 -3.31 -5.47 4.49
CA ILE A 67 -2.20 -6.17 5.17
C ILE A 67 -1.67 -7.30 4.29
N LEU A 68 -2.55 -8.16 3.76
CA LEU A 68 -2.14 -9.28 2.92
C LEU A 68 -1.49 -8.83 1.61
N ARG A 69 -1.93 -7.70 1.05
CA ARG A 69 -1.32 -7.06 -0.12
C ARG A 69 0.10 -6.60 0.21
N GLU A 70 0.30 -5.91 1.32
CA GLU A 70 1.61 -5.36 1.69
C GLU A 70 2.58 -6.41 2.24
N ALA A 71 2.08 -7.43 2.94
CA ALA A 71 2.89 -8.51 3.52
C ALA A 71 3.58 -9.39 2.46
N VAL A 72 3.03 -9.45 1.24
CA VAL A 72 3.62 -10.20 0.11
C VAL A 72 4.34 -9.28 -0.87
N ARG A 73 4.41 -7.97 -0.58
CA ARG A 73 5.28 -7.09 -1.35
C ARG A 73 6.69 -7.69 -1.24
N PRO A 74 7.32 -8.10 -2.35
CA PRO A 74 8.74 -8.38 -2.30
C PRO A 74 9.35 -7.04 -1.96
N TYR A 75 9.71 -6.83 -0.69
CA TYR A 75 10.66 -5.79 -0.36
C TYR A 75 11.81 -6.04 -1.33
N ARG A 76 12.03 -5.13 -2.27
CA ARG A 76 13.31 -5.04 -2.95
C ARG A 76 14.27 -4.60 -1.87
N THR A 77 14.64 -5.53 -0.99
CA THR A 77 15.74 -5.39 -0.08
C THR A 77 16.94 -5.21 -1.00
N VAL A 78 17.33 -3.95 -1.18
CA VAL A 78 18.55 -3.62 -1.89
C VAL A 78 19.63 -4.41 -1.16
N PRO A 79 20.35 -5.33 -1.84
CA PRO A 79 21.32 -6.17 -1.16
C PRO A 79 22.24 -5.29 -0.33
N LEU A 80 22.56 -5.69 0.91
CA LEU A 80 23.40 -4.89 1.80
C LEU A 80 24.69 -4.44 1.11
N ARG A 81 25.28 -5.27 0.24
CA ARG A 81 26.41 -4.92 -0.62
C ARG A 81 26.19 -3.68 -1.50
N THR A 82 25.00 -3.49 -2.03
CA THR A 82 24.64 -2.33 -2.87
C THR A 82 24.51 -1.07 -2.01
N ILE A 83 23.91 -1.19 -0.81
CA ILE A 83 23.83 -0.09 0.17
C ILE A 83 25.24 0.31 0.63
N LEU A 84 26.08 -0.66 0.97
CA LEU A 84 27.46 -0.43 1.41
C LEU A 84 28.33 0.22 0.32
N ARG A 85 28.23 -0.25 -0.95
CA ARG A 85 28.94 0.38 -2.08
C ARG A 85 28.50 1.82 -2.35
N VAL A 86 27.20 2.12 -2.20
CA VAL A 86 26.72 3.50 -2.35
C VAL A 86 27.28 4.38 -1.23
N ARG A 87 27.32 3.89 0.01
CA ARG A 87 27.91 4.60 1.15
C ARG A 87 29.40 4.87 0.98
N GLU A 88 30.18 3.89 0.52
CA GLU A 88 31.61 4.07 0.21
C GLU A 88 31.83 5.17 -0.85
N ARG A 89 31.01 5.16 -1.92
CA ARG A 89 31.08 6.19 -2.98
C ARG A 89 30.65 7.58 -2.51
N MET A 90 29.82 7.68 -1.49
CA MET A 90 29.44 8.96 -0.88
C MET A 90 30.54 9.47 0.05
N ASN A 91 31.15 8.60 0.85
CA ASN A 91 32.25 8.96 1.74
C ASN A 91 33.55 9.34 0.99
N GLY A 92 33.82 8.72 -0.16
CA GLY A 92 34.99 9.04 -0.99
C GLY A 92 34.91 10.38 -1.74
N ARG A 93 33.73 11.01 -1.84
CA ARG A 93 33.54 12.30 -2.53
C ARG A 93 33.74 13.52 -1.64
N THR A 94 33.70 13.36 -0.32
CA THR A 94 33.85 14.47 0.64
C THR A 94 35.32 14.84 0.91
N VAL A 95 36.29 14.06 0.43
CA VAL A 95 37.73 14.24 0.76
C VAL A 95 38.48 15.10 -0.27
N VAL A 96 37.84 15.60 -1.34
CA VAL A 96 38.53 16.42 -2.36
C VAL A 96 37.93 17.82 -2.46
N ARG A 97 38.33 18.69 -1.52
CA ARG A 97 38.74 20.10 -1.78
C ARG A 97 39.18 20.75 -0.46
N ALA A 98 40.49 20.77 -0.22
CA ALA A 98 41.09 21.88 0.52
C ALA A 98 41.44 22.95 -0.53
N PRO A 99 41.03 24.22 -0.37
CA PRO A 99 41.47 25.27 -1.27
C PRO A 99 42.97 25.51 -1.06
N GLU A 100 43.74 25.45 -2.15
CA GLU A 100 45.13 25.90 -2.17
C GLU A 100 45.21 27.33 -1.64
N ALA A 101 46.06 27.54 -0.64
CA ALA A 101 46.40 28.85 -0.12
C ALA A 101 47.05 29.65 -1.26
N ALA A 102 46.42 30.75 -1.64
CA ALA A 102 47.03 31.73 -2.51
C ALA A 102 48.28 32.30 -1.83
N GLU A 103 49.43 32.12 -2.48
CA GLU A 103 50.65 32.89 -2.18
C GLU A 103 50.34 34.38 -2.35
N ILE A 104 50.63 35.17 -1.31
CA ILE A 104 50.69 36.63 -1.41
C ILE A 104 52.14 36.99 -1.11
N GLU A 105 52.90 37.26 -2.17
CA GLU A 105 54.08 38.12 -2.12
C GLU A 105 53.60 39.56 -1.88
N ASP A 106 54.11 40.23 -0.83
CA ASP A 106 54.59 41.62 -0.91
C ASP A 106 55.24 42.09 0.40
N CYS A 107 56.40 42.76 0.24
CA CYS A 107 57.30 43.45 1.19
C CYS A 107 58.21 42.62 2.11
#